data_AF-A0A7S2V1E9-F1
#
_entry.id   AF-A0A7S2V1E9-F1
#
_cell.length_a   1.000
_cell.length_b   1.000
_cell.length_c   1.000
_cell.angle_alpha   90.00
_cell.angle_beta   90.00
_cell.angle_gamma   90.00
#
_symmetry.space_group_name_H-M   'P 1'
#
loop_
_entity.id
_entity.type
_entity.pdbx_description
1 polymer ?
#
loop_
_entity_poly.entity_id
_entity_poly.type
_entity_poly.pdbx_seq_one_letter_code
_entity_poly.pdbx_strand_id
1 'polypeptide(L)'
;TRKSRWGDDPTASVLPMKKKTKLYIPQEEHPEINFIGILIGPRGATQKALEEKTGAKIIVRGIGAQKDGSIGTHPDDQEPLHVSIEAWDDNTLEKAQKEVENIIY
;
A
#
# COMPACT_ATOMS: atom_id res chain seq x y z
N THR A 1 -10.02 -1.87 50.61
CA THR A 1 -10.61 -1.21 49.42
C THR A 1 -9.51 -0.64 48.54
N ARG A 2 -8.97 -1.42 47.60
CA ARG A 2 -7.92 -0.96 46.66
C ARG A 2 -8.59 -0.18 45.53
N LYS A 3 -8.49 1.15 45.58
CA LYS A 3 -8.87 2.03 44.47
C LYS A 3 -7.79 1.96 43.41
N SER A 4 -8.09 1.27 42.32
CA SER A 4 -7.31 1.27 41.09
C SER A 4 -7.28 2.69 40.52
N ARG A 5 -6.18 3.40 40.75
CA ARG A 5 -5.85 4.66 40.10
C ARG A 5 -4.97 4.33 38.90
N TRP A 6 -5.57 3.74 37.87
CA TRP A 6 -4.97 3.76 36.54
C TRP A 6 -5.52 5.02 35.91
N GLY A 7 -4.78 6.11 36.09
CA GLY A 7 -5.09 7.37 35.45
C GLY A 7 -4.94 7.19 33.95
N ASP A 8 -5.97 7.58 33.24
CA ASP A 8 -5.94 7.99 31.85
C ASP A 8 -4.73 8.92 31.66
N ASP A 9 -3.67 8.41 31.04
CA ASP A 9 -2.50 9.19 30.71
C ASP A 9 -2.78 9.90 29.36
N PRO A 10 -3.05 11.21 29.32
CA PRO A 10 -3.30 11.92 28.06
C PRO A 10 -2.02 12.07 27.22
N THR A 11 -0.90 11.51 27.69
CA THR A 11 0.38 11.41 26.99
C THR A 11 0.49 10.13 26.16
N ALA A 12 -0.64 9.50 25.78
CA ALA A 12 -0.75 8.66 24.58
C ALA A 12 -0.54 9.54 23.34
N SER A 13 0.67 10.06 23.29
CA SER A 13 1.28 10.94 22.34
C SER A 13 0.95 10.41 20.98
N VAL A 14 0.29 11.25 20.18
CA VAL A 14 0.08 11.15 18.75
C VAL A 14 1.32 10.56 18.04
N LEU A 15 1.48 9.24 18.06
CA LEU A 15 2.40 8.59 17.16
C LEU A 15 1.88 8.97 15.78
N PRO A 16 2.73 9.52 14.90
CA PRO A 16 2.27 9.95 13.59
C PRO A 16 1.55 8.76 12.95
N MET A 17 0.22 8.87 12.79
CA MET A 17 -0.55 7.75 12.27
C MET A 17 -0.12 7.57 10.82
N LYS A 18 0.45 6.40 10.50
CA LYS A 18 0.74 6.05 9.12
C LYS A 18 -0.57 6.10 8.34
N LYS A 19 -0.64 7.00 7.37
CA LYS A 19 -1.75 7.09 6.42
C LYS A 19 -1.59 5.95 5.43
N LYS A 20 -2.68 5.25 5.16
CA LYS A 20 -2.74 4.17 4.17
C LYS A 20 -3.82 4.50 3.15
N THR A 21 -3.50 4.40 1.87
CA THR A 21 -4.48 4.44 0.78
C THR A 21 -4.37 3.15 -0.04
N LYS A 22 -5.48 2.75 -0.66
CA LYS A 22 -5.58 1.57 -1.52
C LYS A 22 -6.07 2.01 -2.89
N LEU A 23 -5.33 1.64 -3.94
CA LEU A 23 -5.71 1.86 -5.34
C LEU A 23 -5.97 0.53 -6.01
N TYR A 24 -7.19 0.30 -6.47
CA TYR A 24 -7.57 -0.92 -7.17
C TYR A 24 -7.18 -0.83 -8.64
N ILE A 25 -6.57 -1.90 -9.16
CA ILE A 25 -6.16 -1.99 -10.57
C ILE A 25 -7.25 -2.74 -11.34
N PRO A 26 -7.87 -2.12 -12.37
CA PRO A 26 -8.90 -2.76 -13.18
C PRO A 26 -8.27 -3.79 -14.13
N GLN A 27 -7.96 -4.97 -13.60
CA GLN A 27 -7.44 -6.10 -14.39
C GLN A 27 -8.46 -6.62 -15.42
N GLU A 28 -9.76 -6.38 -15.19
CA GLU A 28 -10.84 -6.78 -16.10
C GLU A 28 -10.87 -5.93 -17.38
N GLU A 29 -10.47 -4.65 -17.30
CA GLU A 29 -10.43 -3.75 -18.47
C GLU A 29 -9.21 -4.04 -19.35
N HIS A 30 -8.09 -4.45 -18.75
CA HIS A 30 -6.83 -4.68 -19.44
C HIS A 30 -6.13 -5.99 -19.00
N PRO A 31 -6.70 -7.17 -19.32
CA PRO A 31 -6.17 -8.46 -18.88
C PRO A 31 -4.82 -8.83 -19.54
N GLU A 32 -4.48 -8.20 -20.66
CA GLU A 32 -3.21 -8.40 -21.38
C GLU A 32 -2.04 -7.61 -20.79
N ILE A 33 -2.31 -6.63 -19.91
CA ILE A 33 -1.28 -5.75 -19.35
C ILE A 33 -0.76 -6.32 -18.03
N ASN A 34 0.56 -6.49 -17.94
CA ASN A 34 1.24 -6.95 -16.73
C ASN A 34 1.51 -5.78 -15.77
N PHE A 35 0.46 -5.23 -15.14
CA PHE A 35 0.58 -4.09 -14.21
C PHE A 35 1.61 -4.31 -13.11
N ILE A 36 1.69 -5.52 -12.54
CA ILE A 36 2.68 -5.86 -11.51
C ILE A 36 4.10 -5.72 -12.08
N GLY A 37 4.33 -6.21 -13.29
CA GLY A 37 5.62 -6.13 -13.96
C GLY A 37 6.03 -4.69 -14.25
N ILE A 38 5.07 -3.82 -14.60
CA ILE A 38 5.31 -2.40 -14.88
C ILE A 38 5.59 -1.63 -13.58
N LEU A 39 4.75 -1.84 -12.56
CA LEU A 39 4.83 -1.10 -11.29
C LEU A 39 6.10 -1.49 -10.49
N ILE A 40 6.44 -2.78 -10.47
CA ILE A 40 7.65 -3.28 -9.81
C ILE A 40 8.89 -2.99 -10.68
N GLY A 41 8.78 -3.23 -11.98
CA GLY A 41 9.89 -3.13 -12.92
C GLY A 41 10.93 -4.25 -12.79
N PRO A 42 11.92 -4.29 -13.67
CA PRO A 42 13.00 -5.27 -13.61
C PRO A 42 13.75 -5.15 -12.28
N ARG A 43 13.81 -6.25 -11.52
CA ARG A 43 14.44 -6.32 -10.18
C ARG A 43 13.87 -5.32 -9.14
N GLY A 44 12.64 -4.84 -9.31
CA GLY A 44 12.06 -3.88 -8.36
C GLY A 44 12.59 -2.45 -8.51
N ALA A 45 13.29 -2.14 -9.62
CA ALA A 45 13.88 -0.83 -9.84
C ALA A 45 12.82 0.28 -9.90
N THR A 46 11.69 0.03 -10.59
CA THR A 46 10.60 1.01 -10.72
C THR A 46 9.91 1.25 -9.39
N GLN A 47 9.55 0.19 -8.66
CA GLN A 47 8.95 0.31 -7.32
C GLN A 47 9.86 1.11 -6.39
N LYS A 48 11.15 0.76 -6.33
CA LYS A 48 12.10 1.46 -5.46
C LYS A 48 12.25 2.94 -5.85
N ALA A 49 12.31 3.25 -7.14
CA ALA A 49 12.37 4.63 -7.63
C ALA A 49 11.09 5.41 -7.28
N LEU A 50 9.93 4.76 -7.36
CA LEU A 50 8.64 5.35 -7.01
C LEU A 50 8.53 5.63 -5.50
N GLU A 51 8.97 4.69 -4.68
CA GLU A 51 9.05 4.84 -3.23
C GLU A 51 10.04 5.96 -2.84
N GLU A 52 11.20 6.04 -3.49
CA GLU A 52 12.21 7.08 -3.24
C GLU A 52 11.76 8.48 -3.70
N LYS A 53 11.12 8.57 -4.87
CA LYS A 53 10.62 9.83 -5.44
C LYS A 53 9.48 10.43 -4.62
N THR A 54 8.59 9.58 -4.10
CA THR A 54 7.40 10.01 -3.35
C THR A 54 7.67 10.10 -1.86
N GLY A 55 8.55 9.23 -1.33
CA GLY A 55 8.74 9.01 0.09
C GLY A 55 7.66 8.12 0.72
N ALA A 56 6.78 7.53 -0.10
CA ALA A 56 5.75 6.60 0.34
C ALA A 56 6.25 5.16 0.18
N LYS A 57 5.68 4.25 0.96
CA LYS A 57 5.91 2.82 0.83
C LYS A 57 4.81 2.23 -0.04
N ILE A 58 5.19 1.50 -1.09
CA ILE A 58 4.26 1.05 -2.13
C ILE A 58 4.27 -0.47 -2.17
N ILE A 59 3.11 -1.07 -1.92
CA ILE A 59 2.96 -2.51 -1.76
C ILE A 59 1.86 -3.00 -2.69
N VAL A 60 2.22 -3.85 -3.65
CA VAL A 60 1.24 -4.51 -4.51
C VAL A 60 0.68 -5.73 -3.78
N ARG A 61 -0.64 -5.84 -3.72
CA ARG A 61 -1.41 -6.88 -3.04
C ARG A 61 -2.59 -7.33 -3.90
N GLY A 62 -3.26 -8.39 -3.49
CA GLY A 62 -4.44 -8.92 -4.14
C GLY A 62 -4.18 -10.09 -5.09
N ILE A 63 -5.29 -10.61 -5.63
CA ILE A 63 -5.32 -11.78 -6.50
C ILE A 63 -4.50 -11.51 -7.77
N GLY A 64 -3.47 -12.32 -7.99
CA GLY A 64 -2.52 -12.19 -9.11
C GLY A 64 -1.18 -11.53 -8.76
N ALA A 65 -1.07 -10.83 -7.62
CA ALA A 65 0.20 -10.23 -7.16
C ALA A 65 1.22 -11.29 -6.69
N GLN A 66 0.75 -12.39 -6.11
CA GLN A 66 1.60 -13.50 -5.68
C GLN A 66 1.76 -14.52 -6.81
N LYS A 67 3.01 -14.90 -7.08
CA LYS A 67 3.34 -15.96 -8.03
C LYS A 67 2.82 -17.29 -7.49
N ASP A 68 2.13 -18.01 -8.37
CA ASP A 68 1.50 -19.34 -8.22
C ASP A 68 2.02 -20.17 -7.03
N GLY A 69 1.16 -20.43 -6.04
CA GLY A 69 1.42 -21.39 -4.95
C GLY A 69 1.28 -20.88 -3.52
N SER A 70 1.09 -19.57 -3.30
CA SER A 70 0.83 -19.03 -1.95
C SER A 70 -0.67 -18.78 -1.79
N ILE A 71 -1.37 -19.65 -1.07
CA ILE A 71 -2.74 -19.37 -0.61
C ILE A 71 -2.64 -18.15 0.29
N GLY A 72 -3.19 -17.02 -0.18
CA GLY A 72 -3.25 -15.77 0.53
C GLY A 72 -3.78 -15.99 1.94
N THR A 73 -2.91 -15.81 2.93
CA THR A 73 -3.26 -15.99 4.35
C THR A 73 -3.82 -14.68 4.92
N HIS A 74 -3.61 -13.54 4.23
CA HIS A 74 -4.22 -12.26 4.60
C HIS A 74 -5.55 -12.02 3.86
N PRO A 75 -6.52 -11.34 4.51
CA PRO A 75 -7.78 -10.96 3.86
C PRO A 75 -7.58 -10.06 2.63
N ASP A 76 -6.55 -9.20 2.63
CA ASP A 76 -6.17 -8.37 1.47
C ASP A 76 -5.72 -9.22 0.25
N ASP A 77 -5.29 -10.47 0.44
CA ASP A 77 -4.88 -11.34 -0.68
C ASP A 77 -6.11 -11.95 -1.40
N GLN A 78 -7.30 -11.87 -0.80
CA GLN A 78 -8.58 -12.24 -1.42
C GLN A 78 -9.24 -11.06 -2.16
N GLU A 79 -8.69 -9.85 -2.02
CA GLU A 79 -9.15 -8.68 -2.75
C GLU A 79 -8.60 -8.69 -4.19
N PRO A 80 -9.27 -8.04 -5.15
CA PRO A 80 -8.71 -7.83 -6.48
C PRO A 80 -7.36 -7.11 -6.43
N LEU A 81 -6.55 -7.27 -7.48
CA LEU A 81 -5.23 -6.67 -7.59
C LEU A 81 -5.28 -5.17 -7.24
N HIS A 82 -4.51 -4.76 -6.24
CA HIS A 82 -4.51 -3.40 -5.75
C HIS A 82 -3.13 -3.00 -5.20
N VAL A 83 -2.88 -1.70 -5.15
CA VAL A 83 -1.66 -1.11 -4.60
C VAL A 83 -2.01 -0.44 -3.28
N SER A 84 -1.44 -0.95 -2.19
CA SER A 84 -1.47 -0.34 -0.87
C SER A 84 -0.29 0.62 -0.73
N ILE A 85 -0.58 1.90 -0.54
CA ILE A 85 0.42 2.96 -0.33
C ILE A 85 0.36 3.38 1.14
N GLU A 86 1.50 3.37 1.82
CA GLU A 86 1.64 3.78 3.22
C GLU A 86 2.59 4.99 3.32
N ALA A 87 2.16 6.07 3.96
CA ALA A 87 2.95 7.28 4.12
C ALA A 87 2.74 7.92 5.51
N TRP A 88 3.67 8.78 5.92
CA TRP A 88 3.52 9.58 7.14
C TRP A 88 2.87 10.93 6.87
N ASP A 89 2.98 11.43 5.65
CA ASP A 89 2.50 12.74 5.21
C ASP A 89 1.41 12.60 4.15
N ASP A 90 0.43 13.51 4.17
CA ASP A 90 -0.67 13.51 3.20
C ASP A 90 -0.20 13.86 1.80
N ASN A 91 0.74 14.82 1.70
CA ASN A 91 1.29 15.26 0.43
C ASN A 91 2.12 14.14 -0.23
N THR A 92 2.80 13.32 0.58
CA THR A 92 3.49 12.12 0.09
C THR A 92 2.51 11.05 -0.38
N LEU A 93 1.42 10.85 0.37
CA LEU A 93 0.37 9.90 0.01
C LEU A 93 -0.27 10.27 -1.33
N GLU A 94 -0.68 11.54 -1.50
CA GLU A 94 -1.33 12.04 -2.71
C GLU A 94 -0.38 11.98 -3.91
N LYS A 95 0.89 12.37 -3.73
CA LYS A 95 1.91 12.25 -4.79
C LYS A 95 2.12 10.81 -5.24
N ALA A 96 2.25 9.88 -4.30
CA ALA A 96 2.41 8.47 -4.61
C ALA A 96 1.18 7.91 -5.31
N GLN A 97 -0.01 8.27 -4.83
CA GLN A 97 -1.27 7.88 -5.45
C GLN A 97 -1.32 8.36 -6.91
N LYS A 98 -1.02 9.62 -7.18
CA LYS A 98 -1.05 10.17 -8.53
C LYS A 98 -0.05 9.52 -9.47
N GLU A 99 1.16 9.21 -8.99
CA GLU A 99 2.17 8.52 -9.80
C GLU A 99 1.77 7.07 -10.09
N VAL A 100 1.15 6.38 -9.12
CA VAL A 100 0.62 5.01 -9.32
C VAL A 100 -0.57 5.03 -10.28
N GLU A 101 -1.50 5.98 -10.14
CA GLU A 101 -2.62 6.15 -11.08
C GLU A 101 -2.12 6.39 -12.50
N ASN A 102 -1.08 7.20 -12.70
CA ASN A 102 -0.48 7.46 -14.01
C ASN A 102 0.26 6.26 -14.65
N ILE A 103 0.48 5.17 -13.89
CA ILE A 103 1.02 3.92 -14.41
C ILE A 103 -0.11 2.94 -14.76
N ILE A 104 -1.24 3.03 -14.05
CA ILE A 104 -2.38 2.13 -14.19
C ILE A 104 -3.35 2.61 -15.29
N TYR A 105 -3.57 3.92 -15.38
CA TYR A 105 -4.48 4.61 -16.31
C TYR A 105 -3.70 5.42 -17.35
#